data_AF-A0AAU4QQI9-F1
#
_entry.id   AF-A0AAU4QQI9-F1
#
_cell.length_a   1.000
_cell.length_b   1.000
_cell.length_c   1.000
_cell.angle_alpha   90.00
_cell.angle_beta   90.00
_cell.angle_gamma   90.00
#
_symmetry.space_group_name_H-M   'P 1'
#
loop_
_entity.id
_entity.type
_entity.pdbx_description
1 polymer ?
#
loop_
_entity_poly.entity_id
_entity_poly.type
_entity_poly.pdbx_seq_one_letter_code
_entity_poly.pdbx_strand_id
1 'polypeptide(L)'
;MALHHHSDGPWRVRVDDEDGTPCGAGVLLDDRHVLTCAHVVRDAGAGPGGTTAHVRISSVACRPEWSRVAHVAPGTWVHRNDTQRGDVALLELDEPAGCGTRTTLWKAPISGGSVRVYGFPHADPIGMGTDARLAGSGGRQGEWGLLKRVREGDPWIEPGYSGAGVMALGGEFDGRVIGIVVADYVDGDAKAAWMLPTETVLSYLPRIGELGFFDGDPTDELGRTRGELTDDVLGDPLRLALTQELTRLLDSGWSGTVTVGTGGTTAVGDSWLVRLVRTADPAARATVSDDELTGAPGDTVLGLGVIDAAYDARGKSVADVCGYLTRRFGLPGGDARAVARQLLRRRPPACLVVGGVDRAQDPDALVRDLLGQLAGRARSRGIRLVLGFEGTPPDGLAHDVSLDPEPMRGPAVGAVTAANAQGVVGLLAAEEDAAAALEQEWGVRFFAPPRLPPRAAPRLRVRLAVARGTEPSPELTAVHDRAVAARAAVARYDREVRRLAGAHQDLSSTLELHRLRAARYFGDEDRRLADLHAPAARALQTVPIDLTAARRSVGRYVDEVNRRIEEG
;
A
#
# COMPACT_ATOMS: atom_id res chain seq x y z
N MET A 1 6.02 -25.25 39.76
CA MET A 1 6.09 -24.20 38.72
C MET A 1 5.11 -23.12 39.10
N ALA A 2 5.58 -21.91 39.44
CA ALA A 2 4.69 -20.80 39.75
C ALA A 2 3.86 -20.44 38.51
N LEU A 3 2.55 -20.26 38.67
CA LEU A 3 1.65 -19.83 37.60
C LEU A 3 1.90 -18.34 37.34
N HIS A 4 2.55 -18.02 36.23
CA HIS A 4 2.71 -16.64 35.79
C HIS A 4 1.40 -16.14 35.17
N HIS A 5 0.94 -14.96 35.61
CA HIS A 5 -0.19 -14.26 35.00
C HIS A 5 0.32 -13.01 34.30
N HIS A 6 -0.01 -12.86 33.02
CA HIS A 6 0.55 -11.83 32.17
C HIS A 6 -0.54 -10.92 31.62
N SER A 7 -0.25 -9.62 31.48
CA SER A 7 -1.10 -8.71 30.69
C SER A 7 -0.80 -8.87 29.19
N ASP A 8 -1.67 -8.36 28.32
CA ASP A 8 -1.52 -8.46 26.86
C ASP A 8 -0.14 -7.95 26.39
N GLY A 9 0.51 -8.66 25.47
CA GLY A 9 1.87 -8.32 25.03
C GLY A 9 2.91 -8.31 26.17
N PRO A 10 3.09 -9.39 26.95
CA PRO A 10 3.95 -9.34 28.14
C PRO A 10 5.45 -9.23 27.84
N TRP A 11 5.81 -9.31 26.55
CA TRP A 11 7.17 -9.09 26.02
C TRP A 11 7.59 -7.62 26.05
N ARG A 12 6.66 -6.70 26.33
CA ARG A 12 6.93 -5.26 26.46
C ARG A 12 7.76 -5.01 27.72
N VAL A 13 8.88 -4.31 27.57
CA VAL A 13 9.76 -3.95 28.68
C VAL A 13 10.06 -2.47 28.67
N ARG A 14 10.35 -1.93 29.85
CA ARG A 14 10.79 -0.55 30.08
C ARG A 14 12.31 -0.52 30.18
N VAL A 15 12.94 0.49 29.58
CA VAL A 15 14.37 0.75 29.70
C VAL A 15 14.55 1.93 30.65
N ASP A 16 15.26 1.68 31.74
CA ASP A 16 15.50 2.62 32.83
C ASP A 16 16.99 2.98 32.91
N ASP A 17 17.28 4.20 33.36
CA ASP A 17 18.62 4.60 33.81
C ASP A 17 19.02 3.90 35.13
N GLU A 18 20.21 4.23 35.64
CA GLU A 18 20.71 3.67 36.91
C GLU A 18 19.81 4.02 38.11
N ASP A 19 19.15 5.19 38.08
CA ASP A 19 18.25 5.69 39.13
C ASP A 19 16.84 5.08 39.03
N GLY A 20 16.56 4.31 37.98
CA GLY A 20 15.25 3.68 37.75
C GLY A 20 14.24 4.60 37.05
N THR A 21 14.70 5.71 36.47
CA THR A 21 13.87 6.62 35.68
C THR A 21 13.66 6.05 34.29
N PRO A 22 12.42 6.02 33.77
CA PRO A 22 12.16 5.53 32.41
C PRO A 22 12.82 6.42 31.35
N CYS A 23 13.68 5.82 30.53
CA CYS A 23 14.27 6.44 29.35
C CYS A 23 13.55 6.04 28.06
N GLY A 24 12.89 4.88 28.04
CA GLY A 24 12.19 4.37 26.88
C GLY A 24 11.59 2.99 27.08
N ALA A 25 11.36 2.31 25.97
CA ALA A 25 10.75 0.99 25.90
C ALA A 25 11.62 0.00 25.13
N GLY A 26 11.25 -1.28 25.19
CA GLY A 26 11.92 -2.35 24.45
C GLY A 26 11.01 -3.54 24.18
N VAL A 27 11.52 -4.44 23.35
CA VAL A 27 10.86 -5.67 22.92
C VAL A 27 11.70 -6.88 23.35
N LEU A 28 11.17 -7.70 24.24
CA LEU A 28 11.80 -8.95 24.67
C LEU A 28 11.65 -10.04 23.59
N LEU A 29 12.75 -10.39 22.92
CA LEU A 29 12.79 -11.34 21.80
C LEU A 29 12.97 -12.79 22.25
N ASP A 30 13.64 -12.99 23.38
CA ASP A 30 13.75 -14.27 24.09
C ASP A 30 13.99 -14.01 25.59
N ASP A 31 14.42 -15.01 26.36
CA ASP A 31 14.64 -14.86 27.80
C ASP A 31 15.85 -13.97 28.18
N ARG A 32 16.66 -13.52 27.20
CA ARG A 32 17.87 -12.72 27.43
C ARG A 32 18.04 -11.51 26.51
N HIS A 33 17.32 -11.39 25.41
CA HIS A 33 17.57 -10.38 24.38
C HIS A 33 16.43 -9.37 24.31
N VAL A 34 16.79 -8.10 24.35
CA VAL A 34 15.84 -6.97 24.25
C VAL A 34 16.24 -6.06 23.11
N LEU A 35 15.33 -5.84 22.16
CA LEU A 35 15.49 -4.83 21.12
C LEU A 35 14.98 -3.47 21.64
N THR A 36 15.75 -2.41 21.42
CA THR A 36 15.36 -1.02 21.73
C THR A 36 16.05 -0.03 20.78
N CYS A 37 15.84 1.27 21.00
CA CYS A 37 16.54 2.34 20.30
C CYS A 37 17.93 2.57 20.87
N ALA A 38 18.87 2.94 20.00
CA ALA A 38 20.24 3.22 20.41
C ALA A 38 20.34 4.52 21.24
N HIS A 39 19.51 5.52 20.93
CA HIS A 39 19.43 6.76 21.70
C HIS A 39 18.86 6.53 23.10
N VAL A 40 17.93 5.60 23.29
CA VAL A 40 17.39 5.25 24.63
C VAL A 40 18.51 4.73 25.53
N VAL A 41 19.40 3.88 24.98
CA VAL A 41 20.58 3.37 25.70
C VAL A 41 21.57 4.50 26.04
N ARG A 42 21.77 5.45 25.11
CA ARG A 42 22.60 6.64 25.35
C ARG A 42 22.00 7.53 26.44
N ASP A 43 20.70 7.78 26.39
CA ASP A 43 20.00 8.66 27.32
C ASP A 43 19.94 8.05 28.73
N ALA A 44 19.95 6.71 28.82
CA ALA A 44 20.17 5.96 30.07
C ALA A 44 21.64 5.95 30.56
N GLY A 45 22.56 6.61 29.84
CA GLY A 45 23.97 6.74 30.21
C GLY A 45 24.88 5.59 29.76
N ALA A 46 24.34 4.55 29.10
CA ALA A 46 25.05 3.30 28.80
C ALA A 46 25.50 3.14 27.33
N GLY A 47 25.37 4.20 26.53
CA GLY A 47 25.86 4.20 25.15
C GLY A 47 27.40 4.17 25.08
N PRO A 48 28.00 3.92 23.90
CA PRO A 48 29.46 4.02 23.74
C PRO A 48 29.99 5.39 24.20
N GLY A 49 30.93 5.39 25.15
CA GLY A 49 31.45 6.62 25.77
C GLY A 49 30.55 7.24 26.85
N GLY A 50 29.50 6.53 27.27
CA GLY A 50 28.58 6.93 28.34
C GLY A 50 29.19 6.87 29.74
N THR A 51 28.42 7.36 30.72
CA THR A 51 28.81 7.41 32.13
C THR A 51 28.66 6.06 32.85
N THR A 52 27.89 5.13 32.26
CA THR A 52 27.58 3.82 32.82
C THR A 52 27.89 2.73 31.80
N ALA A 53 28.04 1.49 32.26
CA ALA A 53 28.30 0.34 31.39
C ALA A 53 27.04 -0.47 31.05
N HIS A 54 25.91 -0.19 31.72
CA HIS A 54 24.72 -1.03 31.69
C HIS A 54 23.44 -0.21 31.84
N VAL A 55 22.32 -0.79 31.40
CA VAL A 55 20.96 -0.26 31.62
C VAL A 55 20.17 -1.21 32.50
N ARG A 56 19.07 -0.71 33.07
CA ARG A 56 18.10 -1.54 33.79
C ARG A 56 16.88 -1.80 32.91
N ILE A 57 16.52 -3.07 32.75
CA ILE A 57 15.33 -3.51 32.03
C ILE A 57 14.30 -4.00 33.02
N SER A 58 13.10 -3.44 32.95
CA SER A 58 12.01 -3.75 33.88
C SER A 58 10.77 -4.19 33.10
N SER A 59 10.14 -5.29 33.52
CA SER A 59 8.84 -5.72 32.99
C SER A 59 7.75 -5.47 34.02
N VAL A 60 6.87 -4.52 33.70
CA VAL A 60 5.61 -4.27 34.43
C VAL A 60 4.44 -5.11 33.89
N ALA A 61 4.64 -5.82 32.78
CA ALA A 61 3.60 -6.63 32.13
C ALA A 61 3.59 -8.10 32.60
N CYS A 62 4.71 -8.60 33.12
CA CYS A 62 4.82 -9.92 33.72
C CYS A 62 4.42 -9.93 35.19
N ARG A 63 3.85 -11.06 35.67
CA ARG A 63 3.68 -11.32 37.10
C ARG A 63 4.37 -12.63 37.53
N PRO A 64 5.26 -12.60 38.54
CA PRO A 64 5.75 -11.39 39.22
C PRO A 64 6.51 -10.47 38.26
N GLU A 65 6.49 -9.18 38.57
CA GLU A 65 7.32 -8.19 37.89
C GLU A 65 8.80 -8.52 38.09
N TRP A 66 9.64 -8.12 37.15
CA TRP A 66 11.07 -8.36 37.22
C TRP A 66 11.85 -7.15 36.72
N SER A 67 13.07 -7.00 37.26
CA SER A 67 14.06 -6.02 36.80
C SER A 67 15.42 -6.70 36.69
N ARG A 68 16.14 -6.45 35.59
CA ARG A 68 17.44 -7.05 35.26
C ARG A 68 18.41 -6.01 34.73
N VAL A 69 19.68 -6.24 34.98
CA VAL A 69 20.76 -5.50 34.34
C VAL A 69 20.95 -6.03 32.93
N ALA A 70 21.20 -5.12 31.98
CA ALA A 70 21.45 -5.47 30.60
C ALA A 70 22.59 -4.64 30.01
N HIS A 71 23.30 -5.24 29.06
CA HIS A 71 24.40 -4.63 28.36
C HIS A 71 24.11 -4.63 26.86
N VAL A 72 24.69 -3.66 26.14
CA VAL A 72 24.65 -3.69 24.67
C VAL A 72 25.40 -4.93 24.19
N ALA A 73 24.73 -5.78 23.41
CA ALA A 73 25.40 -6.94 22.85
C ALA A 73 26.52 -6.48 21.88
N PRO A 74 27.67 -7.18 21.82
CA PRO A 74 28.79 -6.72 21.00
C PRO A 74 28.41 -6.52 19.53
N GLY A 75 28.75 -5.34 18.99
CA GLY A 75 28.52 -4.98 17.59
C GLY A 75 27.06 -4.66 17.23
N THR A 76 26.15 -4.54 18.20
CA THR A 76 24.72 -4.36 17.95
C THR A 76 24.18 -3.02 18.45
N TRP A 77 24.98 -1.96 18.39
CA TRP A 77 24.53 -0.59 18.63
C TRP A 77 24.79 0.26 17.40
N VAL A 78 23.72 0.72 16.77
CA VAL A 78 23.78 1.52 15.55
C VAL A 78 23.05 2.84 15.79
N HIS A 79 23.83 3.90 15.95
CA HIS A 79 23.33 5.26 16.07
C HIS A 79 24.16 6.16 15.14
N ARG A 80 23.60 6.51 13.99
CA ARG A 80 24.27 7.41 13.04
C ARG A 80 23.79 8.84 13.32
N ASN A 81 24.55 9.55 14.16
CA ASN A 81 24.28 10.95 14.51
C ASN A 81 23.91 11.76 13.26
N ASP A 82 22.90 12.61 13.37
CA ASP A 82 22.46 13.59 12.36
C ASP A 82 21.82 13.04 11.07
N THR A 83 21.82 11.73 10.85
CA THR A 83 21.30 11.15 9.58
C THR A 83 19.85 10.69 9.63
N GLN A 84 19.16 10.70 10.78
CA GLN A 84 17.80 10.12 10.93
C GLN A 84 17.70 8.68 10.39
N ARG A 85 18.78 7.91 10.60
CA ARG A 85 18.97 6.54 10.12
C ARG A 85 19.60 5.68 11.19
N GLY A 86 19.35 4.38 11.13
CA GLY A 86 19.61 3.45 12.21
C GLY A 86 18.79 3.85 13.44
N ASP A 87 19.45 3.90 14.58
CA ASP A 87 18.87 4.08 15.92
C ASP A 87 18.29 2.79 16.52
N VAL A 88 19.09 1.73 16.48
CA VAL A 88 18.73 0.41 17.02
C VAL A 88 19.84 -0.16 17.89
N ALA A 89 19.43 -0.80 18.97
CA ALA A 89 20.32 -1.54 19.86
C ALA A 89 19.71 -2.89 20.24
N LEU A 90 20.54 -3.94 20.23
CA LEU A 90 20.22 -5.21 20.89
C LEU A 90 20.94 -5.25 22.24
N LEU A 91 20.17 -5.48 23.29
CA LEU A 91 20.66 -5.65 24.65
C LEU A 91 20.63 -7.13 25.04
N GLU A 92 21.58 -7.55 25.87
CA GLU A 92 21.66 -8.87 26.50
C GLU A 92 21.51 -8.71 28.02
N LEU A 93 20.55 -9.41 28.61
CA LEU A 93 20.30 -9.45 30.05
C LEU A 93 21.34 -10.33 30.74
N ASP A 94 21.88 -9.87 31.87
CA ASP A 94 22.86 -10.62 32.67
C ASP A 94 22.27 -11.91 33.22
N GLU A 95 21.01 -11.86 33.65
CA GLU A 95 20.24 -13.02 34.08
C GLU A 95 19.00 -13.17 33.20
N PRO A 96 18.48 -14.40 33.02
CA PRO A 96 17.26 -14.60 32.27
C PRO A 96 16.07 -13.85 32.89
N ALA A 97 15.15 -13.38 32.03
CA ALA A 97 13.92 -12.74 32.47
C ALA A 97 13.08 -13.70 33.34
N GLY A 98 13.10 -15.00 33.03
CA GLY A 98 12.52 -16.06 33.86
C GLY A 98 11.00 -16.03 33.92
N CYS A 99 10.37 -15.34 32.96
CA CYS A 99 8.92 -15.13 32.89
C CYS A 99 8.25 -15.91 31.75
N GLY A 100 9.01 -16.71 30.99
CA GLY A 100 8.51 -17.56 29.90
C GLY A 100 7.90 -16.79 28.72
N THR A 101 8.06 -15.46 28.69
CA THR A 101 7.47 -14.58 27.70
C THR A 101 8.50 -14.14 26.68
N ARG A 102 8.07 -14.04 25.41
CA ARG A 102 8.84 -13.48 24.31
C ARG A 102 7.92 -13.09 23.16
N THR A 103 8.47 -12.39 22.18
CA THR A 103 7.82 -12.19 20.88
C THR A 103 8.81 -12.42 19.74
N THR A 104 8.27 -12.39 18.52
CA THR A 104 9.03 -12.52 17.28
C THR A 104 8.73 -11.30 16.42
N LEU A 105 9.75 -10.77 15.75
CA LEU A 105 9.57 -9.68 14.79
C LEU A 105 9.03 -10.24 13.48
N TRP A 106 8.06 -9.57 12.87
CA TRP A 106 7.44 -10.01 11.64
C TRP A 106 7.79 -9.08 10.50
N LYS A 107 8.27 -9.67 9.41
CA LYS A 107 8.36 -8.99 8.12
C LYS A 107 6.96 -8.85 7.56
N ALA A 108 6.45 -7.62 7.58
CA ALA A 108 5.06 -7.35 7.21
C ALA A 108 4.97 -6.12 6.29
N PRO A 109 3.97 -6.06 5.40
CA PRO A 109 3.77 -4.87 4.58
C PRO A 109 3.35 -3.66 5.43
N ILE A 110 4.01 -2.52 5.20
CA ILE A 110 3.81 -1.26 5.94
C ILE A 110 3.06 -0.18 5.14
N SER A 111 2.47 -0.54 3.99
CA SER A 111 1.70 0.37 3.11
C SER A 111 0.45 0.98 3.75
N GLY A 112 0.04 0.50 4.92
CA GLY A 112 -1.10 1.00 5.66
C GLY A 112 -1.58 0.01 6.73
N GLY A 113 -2.63 0.40 7.44
CA GLY A 113 -3.20 -0.40 8.53
C GLY A 113 -3.16 0.35 9.86
N SER A 114 -3.75 -0.27 10.87
CA SER A 114 -3.73 0.22 12.25
C SER A 114 -2.69 -0.55 13.04
N VAL A 115 -2.03 0.14 13.95
CA VAL A 115 -1.05 -0.44 14.86
C VAL A 115 -1.32 0.05 16.28
N ARG A 116 -0.87 -0.73 17.26
CA ARG A 116 -0.82 -0.35 18.67
C ARG A 116 0.62 -0.27 19.12
N VAL A 117 0.94 0.79 19.85
CA VAL A 117 2.23 0.98 20.50
C VAL A 117 1.98 1.16 21.98
N TYR A 118 2.91 0.65 22.80
CA TYR A 118 2.85 0.83 24.24
C TYR A 118 4.19 1.31 24.76
N GLY A 119 4.20 2.49 25.37
CA GLY A 119 5.40 3.13 25.91
C GLY A 119 5.27 3.45 27.39
N PHE A 120 6.29 4.09 27.94
CA PHE A 120 6.39 4.46 29.36
C PHE A 120 6.67 5.96 29.48
N PRO A 121 5.72 6.83 29.12
CA PRO A 121 5.91 8.27 29.22
C PRO A 121 6.09 8.69 30.68
N HIS A 122 6.76 9.83 30.90
CA HIS A 122 7.04 10.30 32.26
C HIS A 122 5.76 10.50 33.11
N ALA A 123 4.66 10.90 32.48
CA ALA A 123 3.37 11.07 33.15
C ALA A 123 2.70 9.74 33.57
N ASP A 124 3.06 8.62 32.94
CA ASP A 124 2.55 7.28 33.28
C ASP A 124 3.66 6.21 33.19
N PRO A 125 4.50 6.08 34.24
CA PRO A 125 5.63 5.14 34.26
C PRO A 125 5.25 3.65 34.28
N ILE A 126 3.96 3.33 34.51
CA ILE A 126 3.40 1.97 34.44
C ILE A 126 3.03 1.62 32.98
N GLY A 127 2.96 2.65 32.14
CA GLY A 127 2.91 2.59 30.71
C GLY A 127 1.51 2.76 30.14
N MET A 128 1.45 3.24 28.90
CA MET A 128 0.22 3.60 28.23
C MET A 128 0.23 3.11 26.78
N GLY A 129 -0.90 2.57 26.35
CA GLY A 129 -1.11 2.14 24.97
C GLY A 129 -1.76 3.23 24.12
N THR A 130 -1.32 3.37 22.88
CA THR A 130 -1.96 4.23 21.88
C THR A 130 -2.07 3.53 20.53
N ASP A 131 -3.13 3.85 19.80
CA ASP A 131 -3.36 3.37 18.45
C ASP A 131 -2.89 4.43 17.43
N ALA A 132 -2.21 3.96 16.39
CA ALA A 132 -1.75 4.80 15.28
C ALA A 132 -2.09 4.15 13.92
N ARG A 133 -2.05 4.96 12.85
CA ARG A 133 -2.22 4.51 11.47
C ARG A 133 -0.90 4.58 10.72
N LEU A 134 -0.54 3.50 10.04
CA LEU A 134 0.58 3.48 9.09
C LEU A 134 0.26 4.37 7.89
N ALA A 135 1.24 5.17 7.46
CA ALA A 135 1.06 6.16 6.40
C ALA A 135 2.25 6.26 5.41
N GLY A 136 3.02 5.18 5.23
CA GLY A 136 4.15 5.14 4.28
C GLY A 136 5.36 5.96 4.75
N SER A 137 6.11 6.57 3.81
CA SER A 137 7.40 7.26 4.11
C SER A 137 7.31 8.62 4.81
N GLY A 138 6.13 9.22 4.95
CA GLY A 138 5.98 10.53 5.61
C GLY A 138 6.81 11.69 5.03
N GLY A 139 7.22 11.61 3.77
CA GLY A 139 7.92 12.68 3.06
C GLY A 139 9.42 12.83 3.37
N ARG A 140 9.94 12.09 4.34
CA ARG A 140 11.39 11.92 4.52
C ARG A 140 11.80 10.78 3.60
N GLN A 141 12.73 11.01 2.68
CA GLN A 141 13.23 9.97 1.75
C GLN A 141 14.09 8.91 2.46
N GLY A 142 13.73 8.52 3.69
CA GLY A 142 14.50 7.61 4.55
C GLY A 142 13.84 6.25 4.74
N GLU A 143 14.35 5.52 5.71
CA GLU A 143 13.99 4.12 6.02
C GLU A 143 12.94 3.99 7.14
N TRP A 144 12.40 5.11 7.61
CA TRP A 144 11.43 5.20 8.70
C TRP A 144 9.99 5.30 8.19
N GLY A 145 9.10 4.44 8.69
CA GLY A 145 7.68 4.45 8.39
C GLY A 145 6.91 5.44 9.26
N LEU A 146 6.07 6.28 8.66
CA LEU A 146 5.25 7.27 9.34
C LEU A 146 4.04 6.64 10.05
N LEU A 147 3.85 7.05 11.29
CA LEU A 147 2.69 6.80 12.12
C LEU A 147 1.89 8.10 12.29
N LYS A 148 0.58 8.02 12.02
CA LYS A 148 -0.36 9.13 12.21
C LYS A 148 -1.33 8.82 13.33
N ARG A 149 -1.68 9.85 14.11
CA ARG A 149 -2.72 9.77 15.13
C ARG A 149 -4.08 9.41 14.51
N VAL A 150 -4.82 8.50 15.15
CA VAL A 150 -6.11 8.03 14.65
C VAL A 150 -7.22 9.05 14.92
N ARG A 151 -7.28 9.59 16.14
CA ARG A 151 -8.26 10.63 16.53
C ARG A 151 -7.61 11.71 17.36
N GLU A 152 -8.12 12.93 17.19
CA GLU A 152 -7.75 14.04 18.06
C GLU A 152 -8.23 13.76 19.50
N GLY A 153 -7.39 14.09 20.48
CA GLY A 153 -7.66 13.83 21.91
C GLY A 153 -7.21 12.47 22.44
N ASP A 154 -6.96 11.48 21.58
CA ASP A 154 -6.38 10.19 22.01
C ASP A 154 -4.92 10.39 22.51
N PRO A 155 -4.44 9.56 23.47
CA PRO A 155 -3.03 9.53 23.85
C PRO A 155 -2.12 9.43 22.64
N TRP A 156 -0.94 10.04 22.69
CA TRP A 156 -0.02 10.07 21.54
C TRP A 156 1.35 9.49 21.88
N ILE A 157 2.06 9.06 20.84
CA ILE A 157 3.44 8.61 20.91
C ILE A 157 4.31 9.83 21.22
N GLU A 158 5.04 9.77 22.33
CA GLU A 158 5.85 10.86 22.88
C GLU A 158 7.12 10.29 23.54
N PRO A 159 8.02 11.10 24.13
CA PRO A 159 9.19 10.59 24.84
C PRO A 159 8.81 9.52 25.88
N GLY A 160 9.54 8.39 25.86
CA GLY A 160 9.21 7.18 26.62
C GLY A 160 8.59 6.05 25.79
N TYR A 161 8.15 6.33 24.55
CA TYR A 161 7.73 5.30 23.58
C TYR A 161 8.86 4.79 22.68
N SER A 162 9.99 5.49 22.60
CA SER A 162 11.15 5.06 21.81
C SER A 162 11.58 3.63 22.19
N GLY A 163 11.78 2.78 21.19
CA GLY A 163 12.09 1.36 21.34
C GLY A 163 10.87 0.45 21.59
N ALA A 164 9.66 1.00 21.74
CA ALA A 164 8.45 0.21 21.89
C ALA A 164 8.12 -0.59 20.61
N GLY A 165 7.69 -1.83 20.79
CA GLY A 165 7.22 -2.66 19.67
C GLY A 165 5.96 -2.09 19.03
N VAL A 166 5.97 -1.96 17.71
CA VAL A 166 4.81 -1.58 16.91
C VAL A 166 4.04 -2.84 16.55
N MET A 167 2.89 -3.03 17.17
CA MET A 167 2.05 -4.22 17.01
C MET A 167 0.95 -3.96 15.98
N ALA A 168 0.84 -4.80 14.95
CA ALA A 168 -0.24 -4.70 13.97
C ALA A 168 -1.61 -5.03 14.61
N LEU A 169 -2.65 -4.28 14.22
CA LEU A 169 -4.03 -4.49 14.64
C LEU A 169 -4.90 -4.95 13.46
N GLY A 170 -5.57 -6.08 13.66
CA GLY A 170 -6.46 -6.70 12.69
C GLY A 170 -5.73 -7.31 11.49
N GLY A 171 -6.53 -7.90 10.59
CA GLY A 171 -6.01 -8.59 9.41
C GLY A 171 -5.15 -9.81 9.77
N GLU A 172 -4.23 -10.15 8.87
CA GLU A 172 -3.43 -11.38 8.94
C GLU A 172 -2.24 -11.28 9.91
N PHE A 173 -1.89 -10.06 10.32
CA PHE A 173 -0.77 -9.78 11.25
C PHE A 173 -1.24 -9.35 12.64
N ASP A 174 -2.51 -9.52 12.97
CA ASP A 174 -3.06 -9.11 14.27
C ASP A 174 -2.21 -9.64 15.45
N GLY A 175 -1.83 -8.73 16.35
CA GLY A 175 -1.01 -9.05 17.53
C GLY A 175 0.48 -9.23 17.27
N ARG A 176 0.96 -9.10 16.03
CA ARG A 176 2.37 -9.30 15.65
C ARG A 176 3.16 -8.01 15.68
N VAL A 177 4.41 -8.06 16.13
CA VAL A 177 5.33 -6.92 16.14
C VAL A 177 5.97 -6.77 14.77
N ILE A 178 5.77 -5.63 14.11
CA ILE A 178 6.23 -5.36 12.74
C ILE A 178 7.35 -4.31 12.67
N GLY A 179 7.86 -3.89 13.83
CA GLY A 179 8.94 -2.93 13.97
C GLY A 179 8.97 -2.29 15.35
N ILE A 180 9.72 -1.20 15.50
CA ILE A 180 9.82 -0.43 16.75
C ILE A 180 9.67 1.08 16.51
N VAL A 181 9.18 1.83 17.49
CA VAL A 181 9.15 3.30 17.43
C VAL A 181 10.55 3.87 17.62
N VAL A 182 10.91 4.88 16.83
CA VAL A 182 12.25 5.51 16.87
C VAL A 182 12.24 7.01 17.08
N ALA A 183 11.16 7.68 16.71
CA ALA A 183 11.07 9.13 16.85
C ALA A 183 9.62 9.60 16.92
N ASP A 184 9.42 10.77 17.50
CA ASP A 184 8.19 11.53 17.47
C ASP A 184 8.44 12.96 16.95
N TYR A 185 7.36 13.64 16.60
CA TYR A 185 7.32 15.04 16.23
C TYR A 185 5.99 15.62 16.70
N VAL A 186 6.08 16.70 17.47
CA VAL A 186 4.94 17.47 17.95
C VAL A 186 5.22 18.94 17.68
N ASP A 187 4.36 19.59 16.89
CA ASP A 187 4.37 21.03 16.63
C ASP A 187 2.94 21.56 16.63
N GLY A 188 2.56 22.23 17.72
CA GLY A 188 1.15 22.56 18.00
C GLY A 188 0.27 21.32 17.97
N ASP A 189 -0.73 21.33 17.09
CA ASP A 189 -1.67 20.21 16.89
C ASP A 189 -1.13 19.13 15.92
N ALA A 190 -0.04 19.41 15.19
CA ALA A 190 0.58 18.45 14.29
C ALA A 190 1.34 17.40 15.08
N LYS A 191 0.87 16.14 14.99
CA LYS A 191 1.45 14.99 15.68
C LYS A 191 1.83 13.90 14.67
N ALA A 192 3.12 13.57 14.62
CA ALA A 192 3.69 12.53 13.79
C ALA A 192 4.70 11.70 14.60
N ALA A 193 4.84 10.43 14.24
CA ALA A 193 5.83 9.55 14.85
C ALA A 193 6.35 8.60 13.78
N TRP A 194 7.48 7.99 14.05
CA TRP A 194 8.15 7.11 13.10
C TRP A 194 8.50 5.79 13.72
N MET A 195 8.46 4.76 12.89
CA MET A 195 8.91 3.42 13.22
C MET A 195 9.99 2.94 12.27
N LEU A 196 10.84 2.04 12.77
CA LEU A 196 11.68 1.19 11.93
C LEU A 196 10.96 -0.13 11.66
N PRO A 197 10.69 -0.48 10.39
CA PRO A 197 10.19 -1.80 10.02
C PRO A 197 11.16 -2.92 10.41
N THR A 198 10.63 -4.10 10.71
CA THR A 198 11.42 -5.31 11.02
C THR A 198 12.54 -5.54 9.99
N GLU A 199 12.22 -5.44 8.71
CA GLU A 199 13.16 -5.61 7.60
C GLU A 199 14.35 -4.63 7.70
N THR A 200 14.11 -3.36 8.06
CA THR A 200 15.16 -2.36 8.28
C THR A 200 15.98 -2.69 9.54
N VAL A 201 15.33 -3.10 10.64
CA VAL A 201 16.02 -3.51 11.87
C VAL A 201 16.98 -4.67 11.59
N LEU A 202 16.55 -5.67 10.82
CA LEU A 202 17.37 -6.83 10.46
C LEU A 202 18.57 -6.47 9.58
N SER A 203 18.46 -5.43 8.74
CA SER A 203 19.61 -4.93 7.95
C SER A 203 20.70 -4.31 8.85
N TYR A 204 20.31 -3.63 9.94
CA TYR A 204 21.27 -3.04 10.89
C TYR A 204 21.77 -4.02 11.93
N LEU A 205 20.94 -4.97 12.35
CA LEU A 205 21.21 -5.95 13.39
C LEU A 205 21.11 -7.39 12.85
N PRO A 206 22.03 -7.83 11.96
CA PRO A 206 21.97 -9.16 11.35
C PRO A 206 21.99 -10.30 12.39
N ARG A 207 22.54 -10.04 13.58
CA ARG A 207 22.54 -10.96 14.72
C ARG A 207 21.13 -11.39 15.17
N ILE A 208 20.12 -10.51 15.04
CA ILE A 208 18.71 -10.87 15.29
C ILE A 208 18.26 -11.95 14.29
N GLY A 209 18.75 -11.86 13.05
CA GLY A 209 18.51 -12.86 12.02
C GLY A 209 19.20 -14.19 12.30
N GLU A 210 20.46 -14.16 12.72
CA GLU A 210 21.25 -15.35 13.07
C GLU A 210 20.65 -16.12 14.26
N LEU A 211 20.07 -15.40 15.22
CA LEU A 211 19.41 -15.97 16.39
C LEU A 211 17.97 -16.42 16.13
N GLY A 212 17.41 -16.14 14.95
CA GLY A 212 16.07 -16.59 14.56
C GLY A 212 14.93 -15.85 15.25
N PHE A 213 15.10 -14.57 15.59
CA PHE A 213 14.08 -13.76 16.27
C PHE A 213 13.10 -13.06 15.31
N PHE A 214 12.93 -13.60 14.11
CA PHE A 214 12.00 -13.06 13.11
C PHE A 214 11.23 -14.16 12.36
N ASP A 215 10.12 -13.79 11.74
CA ASP A 215 9.32 -14.63 10.85
C ASP A 215 8.79 -13.79 9.66
N GLY A 216 8.29 -14.47 8.62
CA GLY A 216 7.80 -13.89 7.38
C GLY A 216 8.85 -13.76 6.27
N ASP A 217 8.36 -13.55 5.06
CA ASP A 217 9.19 -13.39 3.85
C ASP A 217 9.49 -11.90 3.58
N PRO A 218 10.64 -11.58 2.95
CA PRO A 218 11.02 -10.21 2.61
C PRO A 218 10.08 -9.56 1.58
N THR A 219 10.12 -8.22 1.50
CA THR A 219 9.36 -7.44 0.52
C THR A 219 9.62 -7.87 -0.91
N ASP A 220 10.85 -8.26 -1.24
CA ASP A 220 11.19 -8.73 -2.58
C ASP A 220 12.02 -10.03 -2.60
N GLU A 221 11.74 -10.86 -3.61
CA GLU A 221 12.59 -11.98 -4.04
C GLU A 221 12.98 -11.79 -5.52
N LEU A 222 13.57 -10.63 -5.84
CA LEU A 222 13.98 -10.27 -7.21
C LEU A 222 15.45 -10.60 -7.50
N GLY A 223 16.02 -11.61 -6.83
CA GLY A 223 17.41 -12.03 -7.02
C GLY A 223 18.45 -11.12 -6.33
N ARG A 224 19.70 -11.63 -6.24
CA ARG A 224 20.79 -10.95 -5.54
C ARG A 224 21.43 -9.89 -6.44
N THR A 225 21.24 -8.62 -6.11
CA THR A 225 22.23 -7.57 -6.41
C THR A 225 22.67 -7.04 -5.05
N ARG A 226 23.98 -6.95 -4.80
CA ARG A 226 24.52 -6.46 -3.52
C ARG A 226 24.14 -4.99 -3.37
N GLY A 227 23.02 -4.67 -2.71
CA GLY A 227 22.72 -3.41 -2.01
C GLY A 227 22.74 -2.08 -2.78
N GLU A 228 23.45 -1.98 -3.90
CA GLU A 228 23.66 -0.79 -4.71
C GLU A 228 22.52 -0.69 -5.71
N LEU A 229 21.89 0.49 -5.76
CA LEU A 229 21.07 0.87 -6.89
C LEU A 229 22.04 1.08 -8.05
N THR A 230 22.02 0.21 -9.05
CA THR A 230 22.90 0.33 -10.22
C THR A 230 22.60 1.65 -10.97
N ASP A 231 23.47 2.65 -10.84
CA ASP A 231 23.28 4.01 -11.38
C ASP A 231 23.10 4.05 -12.91
N ASP A 232 23.75 3.14 -13.63
CA ASP A 232 23.77 3.15 -15.11
C ASP A 232 22.43 2.70 -15.74
N VAL A 233 21.51 2.12 -14.96
CA VAL A 233 20.26 1.56 -15.50
C VAL A 233 19.29 2.63 -16.00
N LEU A 234 19.34 3.85 -15.48
CA LEU A 234 18.49 4.97 -15.90
C LEU A 234 19.12 5.88 -16.96
N GLY A 235 20.33 5.56 -17.45
CA GLY A 235 20.95 6.30 -18.56
C GLY A 235 20.19 6.17 -19.89
N ASP A 236 19.40 5.10 -20.04
CA ASP A 236 18.48 4.92 -21.17
C ASP A 236 17.21 5.77 -21.00
N PRO A 237 16.92 6.72 -21.91
CA PRO A 237 15.71 7.56 -21.84
C PRO A 237 14.41 6.77 -21.74
N LEU A 238 14.34 5.58 -22.35
CA LEU A 238 13.15 4.73 -22.27
C LEU A 238 12.96 4.18 -20.85
N ARG A 239 14.03 3.68 -20.22
CA ARG A 239 13.98 3.16 -18.85
C ARG A 239 13.68 4.28 -17.85
N LEU A 240 14.26 5.46 -18.06
CA LEU A 240 13.95 6.64 -17.27
C LEU A 240 12.46 6.99 -17.35
N ALA A 241 11.92 7.11 -18.56
CA ALA A 241 10.51 7.45 -18.77
C ALA A 241 9.55 6.38 -18.22
N LEU A 242 9.86 5.09 -18.41
CA LEU A 242 9.09 3.98 -17.83
C LEU A 242 9.10 4.02 -16.30
N THR A 243 10.26 4.30 -15.70
CA THR A 243 10.39 4.45 -14.24
C THR A 243 9.54 5.61 -13.74
N GLN A 244 9.64 6.78 -14.37
CA GLN A 244 8.86 7.97 -13.99
C GLN A 244 7.35 7.76 -14.08
N GLU A 245 6.88 7.12 -15.15
CA GLU A 245 5.46 6.80 -15.28
C GLU A 245 4.98 5.80 -14.23
N LEU A 246 5.78 4.77 -13.94
CA LEU A 246 5.39 3.78 -12.96
C LEU A 246 5.40 4.36 -11.54
N THR A 247 6.39 5.19 -11.18
CA THR A 247 6.40 5.95 -9.92
C THR A 247 5.15 6.80 -9.79
N ARG A 248 4.82 7.59 -10.82
CA ARG A 248 3.63 8.46 -10.80
C ARG A 248 2.33 7.67 -10.60
N LEU A 249 2.22 6.49 -11.19
CA LEU A 249 1.07 5.62 -10.98
C LEU A 249 1.04 5.08 -9.54
N LEU A 250 2.15 4.55 -9.03
CA LEU A 250 2.19 3.85 -7.75
C LEU A 250 2.14 4.77 -6.52
N ASP A 251 2.73 5.97 -6.59
CA ASP A 251 2.68 6.98 -5.53
C ASP A 251 1.36 7.76 -5.50
N SER A 252 0.51 7.59 -6.52
CA SER A 252 -0.84 8.15 -6.54
C SER A 252 -1.87 7.26 -5.83
N GLY A 253 -3.12 7.73 -5.72
CA GLY A 253 -4.25 6.91 -5.27
C GLY A 253 -4.76 5.89 -6.31
N TRP A 254 -4.02 5.66 -7.39
CA TRP A 254 -4.42 4.75 -8.47
C TRP A 254 -4.46 3.29 -8.01
N SER A 255 -5.38 2.52 -8.59
CA SER A 255 -5.46 1.06 -8.44
C SER A 255 -5.88 0.42 -9.76
N GLY A 256 -5.41 -0.80 -9.99
CA GLY A 256 -5.54 -1.49 -11.26
C GLY A 256 -4.33 -2.34 -11.59
N THR A 257 -4.29 -2.80 -12.84
CA THR A 257 -3.21 -3.63 -13.37
C THR A 257 -2.42 -2.89 -14.44
N VAL A 258 -1.10 -2.80 -14.25
CA VAL A 258 -0.14 -2.33 -15.27
C VAL A 258 0.57 -3.54 -15.85
N THR A 259 0.60 -3.64 -17.18
CA THR A 259 1.53 -4.53 -17.89
C THR A 259 2.73 -3.73 -18.35
N VAL A 260 3.94 -4.25 -18.14
CA VAL A 260 5.19 -3.55 -18.40
C VAL A 260 6.09 -4.43 -19.27
N GLY A 261 6.57 -3.90 -20.38
CA GLY A 261 7.62 -4.55 -21.16
C GLY A 261 8.99 -4.30 -20.54
N THR A 262 9.72 -5.37 -20.22
CA THR A 262 11.06 -5.30 -19.61
C THR A 262 12.19 -5.31 -20.63
N GLY A 263 11.88 -5.52 -21.92
CA GLY A 263 12.85 -5.38 -23.02
C GLY A 263 13.85 -6.53 -23.16
N GLY A 264 13.49 -7.75 -22.74
CA GLY A 264 14.30 -8.96 -22.96
C GLY A 264 15.67 -8.98 -22.26
N THR A 265 15.83 -8.26 -21.14
CA THR A 265 17.11 -8.26 -20.42
C THR A 265 17.43 -9.63 -19.82
N THR A 266 18.62 -10.17 -20.12
CA THR A 266 19.03 -11.54 -19.78
C THR A 266 19.35 -11.75 -18.29
N ALA A 267 19.52 -10.68 -17.51
CA ALA A 267 19.87 -10.74 -16.09
C ALA A 267 18.80 -10.05 -15.22
N VAL A 268 18.41 -10.73 -14.14
CA VAL A 268 17.40 -10.27 -13.17
C VAL A 268 17.81 -8.97 -12.50
N GLY A 269 19.08 -8.86 -12.10
CA GLY A 269 19.59 -7.81 -11.23
C GLY A 269 19.75 -6.44 -11.87
N ASP A 270 19.73 -6.35 -13.21
CA ASP A 270 20.01 -5.12 -13.97
C ASP A 270 18.73 -4.48 -14.54
N SER A 271 17.56 -4.97 -14.11
CA SER A 271 16.27 -4.46 -14.54
C SER A 271 15.94 -3.16 -13.81
N TRP A 272 15.53 -2.13 -14.55
CA TRP A 272 15.04 -0.87 -13.99
C TRP A 272 13.87 -1.07 -13.01
N LEU A 273 13.08 -2.13 -13.20
CA LEU A 273 11.99 -2.49 -12.30
C LEU A 273 12.49 -2.98 -10.94
N VAL A 274 13.60 -3.72 -10.90
CA VAL A 274 14.24 -4.16 -9.65
C VAL A 274 14.79 -2.97 -8.89
N ARG A 275 15.47 -2.05 -9.59
CA ARG A 275 15.92 -0.78 -9.00
C ARG A 275 14.74 -0.04 -8.38
N LEU A 276 13.66 0.16 -9.13
CA LEU A 276 12.47 0.86 -8.65
C LEU A 276 11.87 0.20 -7.41
N VAL A 277 11.70 -1.14 -7.42
CA VAL A 277 11.18 -1.90 -6.27
C VAL A 277 12.02 -1.64 -5.02
N ARG A 278 13.35 -1.68 -5.15
CA ARG A 278 14.27 -1.48 -4.02
C ARG A 278 14.25 -0.07 -3.46
N THR A 279 13.84 0.93 -4.25
CA THR A 279 13.60 2.27 -3.69
C THR A 279 12.43 2.28 -2.69
N ALA A 280 11.50 1.32 -2.74
CA ALA A 280 10.40 1.21 -1.78
C ALA A 280 10.65 0.19 -0.66
N ASP A 281 11.60 -0.74 -0.83
CA ASP A 281 11.86 -1.83 0.11
C ASP A 281 12.58 -1.34 1.38
N PRO A 282 12.04 -1.59 2.59
CA PRO A 282 12.70 -1.21 3.83
C PRO A 282 14.12 -1.78 4.01
N ALA A 283 14.35 -3.04 3.61
CA ALA A 283 15.67 -3.67 3.78
C ALA A 283 16.72 -3.04 2.86
N ALA A 284 16.38 -2.83 1.58
CA ALA A 284 17.24 -2.14 0.62
C ALA A 284 17.48 -0.68 1.00
N ARG A 285 16.46 0.04 1.48
CA ARG A 285 16.65 1.42 1.94
C ARG A 285 17.72 1.50 3.02
N ALA A 286 17.79 0.55 3.96
CA ALA A 286 18.81 0.53 5.01
C ALA A 286 20.26 0.55 4.50
N THR A 287 20.50 0.10 3.27
CA THR A 287 21.84 0.02 2.68
C THR A 287 22.14 1.15 1.69
N VAL A 288 21.10 1.80 1.14
CA VAL A 288 21.23 2.92 0.19
C VAL A 288 21.39 4.23 0.94
N SER A 289 22.33 5.09 0.53
CA SER A 289 22.56 6.41 1.12
C SER A 289 21.47 7.44 0.79
N ASP A 290 21.31 8.47 1.61
CA ASP A 290 20.36 9.56 1.34
C ASP A 290 20.77 10.37 0.10
N ASP A 291 22.07 10.52 -0.15
CA ASP A 291 22.61 11.19 -1.34
C ASP A 291 22.22 10.46 -2.63
N GLU A 292 22.24 9.12 -2.63
CA GLU A 292 21.79 8.31 -3.79
C GLU A 292 20.28 8.46 -4.03
N LEU A 293 19.47 8.52 -2.98
CA LEU A 293 18.02 8.68 -3.11
C LEU A 293 17.63 10.11 -3.53
N THR A 294 18.28 11.13 -2.95
CA THR A 294 18.02 12.54 -3.26
C THR A 294 18.62 12.98 -4.59
N GLY A 295 19.74 12.38 -5.00
CA GLY A 295 20.39 12.61 -6.28
C GLY A 295 19.75 11.85 -7.46
N ALA A 296 18.84 10.92 -7.19
CA ALA A 296 18.13 10.20 -8.24
C ALA A 296 17.30 11.16 -9.11
N PRO A 297 17.14 10.86 -10.42
CA PRO A 297 16.29 11.67 -11.28
C PRO A 297 14.87 11.83 -10.71
N GLY A 298 14.27 13.01 -10.91
CA GLY A 298 12.92 13.30 -10.43
C GLY A 298 11.91 12.23 -10.85
N ASP A 299 10.99 11.90 -9.94
CA ASP A 299 9.97 10.85 -10.09
C ASP A 299 10.53 9.43 -10.29
N THR A 300 11.73 9.09 -9.80
CA THR A 300 12.31 7.72 -9.94
C THR A 300 12.53 6.96 -8.63
N VAL A 301 12.03 7.52 -7.53
CA VAL A 301 12.11 6.95 -6.17
C VAL A 301 10.69 6.87 -5.63
N LEU A 302 10.23 5.65 -5.33
CA LEU A 302 8.92 5.42 -4.71
C LEU A 302 8.93 5.82 -3.25
N GLY A 303 7.75 5.98 -2.64
CA GLY A 303 7.63 6.00 -1.18
C GLY A 303 8.04 4.68 -0.50
N LEU A 304 8.60 4.75 0.70
CA LEU A 304 8.88 3.58 1.55
C LEU A 304 7.58 2.79 1.77
N GLY A 305 7.64 1.48 1.54
CA GLY A 305 6.50 0.59 1.76
C GLY A 305 5.37 0.73 0.73
N VAL A 306 5.59 1.44 -0.38
CA VAL A 306 4.58 1.53 -1.46
C VAL A 306 4.35 0.18 -2.13
N ILE A 307 5.38 -0.66 -2.20
CA ILE A 307 5.31 -2.04 -2.71
C ILE A 307 5.24 -2.99 -1.51
N ASP A 308 4.21 -3.84 -1.50
CA ASP A 308 4.00 -4.79 -0.41
C ASP A 308 4.73 -6.11 -0.67
N ALA A 309 4.80 -6.53 -1.93
CA ALA A 309 5.48 -7.75 -2.34
C ALA A 309 5.98 -7.65 -3.79
N ALA A 310 7.18 -8.16 -4.04
CA ALA A 310 7.75 -8.25 -5.37
C ALA A 310 8.44 -9.59 -5.62
N TYR A 311 8.16 -10.23 -6.76
CA TYR A 311 8.61 -11.59 -7.03
C TYR A 311 9.05 -11.77 -8.48
N ASP A 312 10.16 -12.50 -8.69
CA ASP A 312 10.58 -12.92 -10.02
C ASP A 312 10.04 -14.32 -10.33
N ALA A 313 9.12 -14.40 -11.28
CA ALA A 313 8.47 -15.64 -11.66
C ALA A 313 9.34 -16.54 -12.56
N ARG A 314 10.52 -16.09 -13.02
CA ARG A 314 11.39 -16.87 -13.92
C ARG A 314 11.74 -18.24 -13.39
N GLY A 315 11.37 -19.26 -14.15
CA GLY A 315 11.63 -20.66 -13.79
C GLY A 315 10.95 -21.11 -12.50
N LYS A 316 9.98 -20.34 -11.99
CA LYS A 316 9.20 -20.65 -10.78
C LYS A 316 7.86 -21.29 -11.14
N SER A 317 7.40 -22.20 -10.29
CA SER A 317 6.08 -22.80 -10.39
C SER A 317 5.01 -21.86 -9.81
N VAL A 318 3.74 -22.11 -10.14
CA VAL A 318 2.62 -21.39 -9.51
C VAL A 318 2.62 -21.60 -7.99
N ALA A 319 3.03 -22.78 -7.51
CA ALA A 319 3.10 -23.09 -6.09
C ALA A 319 4.19 -22.26 -5.37
N ASP A 320 5.32 -22.00 -6.02
CA ASP A 320 6.38 -21.15 -5.46
C ASP A 320 5.88 -19.72 -5.26
N VAL A 321 5.24 -19.14 -6.28
CA VAL A 321 4.66 -17.79 -6.22
C VAL A 321 3.58 -17.71 -5.14
N CYS A 322 2.69 -18.70 -5.07
CA CYS A 322 1.65 -18.77 -4.04
C CYS A 322 2.23 -18.93 -2.64
N GLY A 323 3.29 -19.73 -2.48
CA GLY A 323 3.98 -19.96 -1.22
C GLY A 323 4.61 -18.68 -0.68
N TYR A 324 5.31 -17.93 -1.54
CA TYR A 324 5.87 -16.62 -1.22
C TYR A 324 4.77 -15.64 -0.79
N LEU A 325 3.73 -15.45 -1.62
CA LEU A 325 2.63 -14.52 -1.29
C LEU A 325 1.92 -14.92 0.01
N THR A 326 1.76 -16.22 0.26
CA THR A 326 1.15 -16.72 1.50
C THR A 326 1.96 -16.32 2.72
N ARG A 327 3.27 -16.58 2.72
CA ARG A 327 4.13 -16.23 3.86
C ARG A 327 4.31 -14.71 4.01
N ARG A 328 4.50 -13.99 2.90
CA ARG A 328 4.67 -12.54 2.88
C ARG A 328 3.46 -11.78 3.42
N PHE A 329 2.26 -12.27 3.16
CA PHE A 329 1.02 -11.64 3.63
C PHE A 329 0.39 -12.32 4.84
N GLY A 330 1.04 -13.33 5.44
CA GLY A 330 0.51 -14.08 6.58
C GLY A 330 -0.80 -14.83 6.27
N LEU A 331 -1.03 -15.17 5.00
CA LEU A 331 -2.28 -15.78 4.55
C LEU A 331 -2.41 -17.23 5.04
N PRO A 332 -3.64 -17.77 5.14
CA PRO A 332 -3.85 -19.19 5.43
C PRO A 332 -3.32 -20.15 4.36
N GLY A 333 -3.08 -19.67 3.14
CA GLY A 333 -2.61 -20.46 2.00
C GLY A 333 -3.74 -21.19 1.26
N GLY A 334 -3.37 -22.21 0.48
CA GLY A 334 -4.26 -22.99 -0.37
C GLY A 334 -3.80 -23.01 -1.84
N ASP A 335 -4.71 -23.36 -2.75
CA ASP A 335 -4.44 -23.28 -4.18
C ASP A 335 -4.34 -21.82 -4.68
N ALA A 336 -3.87 -21.64 -5.91
CA ALA A 336 -3.67 -20.33 -6.53
C ALA A 336 -4.93 -19.44 -6.49
N ARG A 337 -6.12 -20.04 -6.69
CA ARG A 337 -7.39 -19.31 -6.67
C ARG A 337 -7.82 -18.93 -5.26
N ALA A 338 -7.46 -19.73 -4.24
CA ALA A 338 -7.66 -19.39 -2.84
C ALA A 338 -6.77 -18.21 -2.45
N VAL A 339 -5.48 -18.24 -2.80
CA VAL A 339 -4.55 -17.13 -2.56
C VAL A 339 -5.02 -15.85 -3.25
N ALA A 340 -5.43 -15.92 -4.53
CA ALA A 340 -6.00 -14.78 -5.24
C ALA A 340 -7.24 -14.20 -4.52
N ARG A 341 -8.16 -15.05 -4.06
CA ARG A 341 -9.38 -14.63 -3.34
C ARG A 341 -9.06 -13.99 -1.99
N GLN A 342 -8.04 -14.48 -1.28
CA GLN A 342 -7.60 -13.93 0.00
C GLN A 342 -7.01 -12.52 -0.22
N LEU A 343 -6.11 -12.36 -1.20
CA LEU A 343 -5.55 -11.05 -1.57
C LEU A 343 -6.62 -10.03 -2.01
N LEU A 344 -7.62 -10.46 -2.80
CA LEU A 344 -8.75 -9.61 -3.21
C LEU A 344 -9.66 -9.13 -2.06
N ARG A 345 -9.52 -9.71 -0.87
CA ARG A 345 -10.29 -9.37 0.35
C ARG A 345 -9.45 -8.69 1.41
N ARG A 346 -8.12 -8.69 1.26
CA ARG A 346 -7.18 -8.11 2.22
C ARG A 346 -7.49 -6.63 2.45
N ARG A 347 -7.29 -6.18 3.69
CA ARG A 347 -7.29 -4.76 4.05
C ARG A 347 -6.01 -4.45 4.85
N PRO A 348 -5.20 -3.45 4.43
CA PRO A 348 -5.34 -2.66 3.20
C PRO A 348 -5.13 -3.49 1.91
N PRO A 349 -5.62 -3.02 0.74
CA PRO A 349 -5.33 -3.66 -0.54
C PRO A 349 -3.84 -3.73 -0.84
N ALA A 350 -3.39 -4.82 -1.46
CA ALA A 350 -1.98 -5.05 -1.74
C ALA A 350 -1.47 -4.30 -2.99
N CYS A 351 -0.19 -3.92 -2.95
CA CYS A 351 0.62 -3.49 -4.08
C CYS A 351 1.65 -4.58 -4.44
N LEU A 352 1.50 -5.20 -5.61
CA LEU A 352 2.24 -6.39 -6.03
C LEU A 352 3.02 -6.11 -7.32
N VAL A 353 4.28 -6.54 -7.35
CA VAL A 353 5.11 -6.53 -8.57
C VAL A 353 5.52 -7.96 -8.90
N VAL A 354 5.17 -8.46 -10.09
CA VAL A 354 5.60 -9.78 -10.54
C VAL A 354 6.32 -9.63 -11.87
N GLY A 355 7.64 -9.89 -11.86
CA GLY A 355 8.47 -9.85 -13.06
C GLY A 355 8.60 -11.22 -13.73
N GLY A 356 8.93 -11.23 -15.03
CA GLY A 356 9.22 -12.46 -15.76
C GLY A 356 8.05 -13.44 -15.86
N VAL A 357 6.81 -12.92 -15.94
CA VAL A 357 5.58 -13.74 -15.91
C VAL A 357 5.55 -14.75 -17.05
N ASP A 358 5.95 -14.34 -18.25
CA ASP A 358 6.06 -15.17 -19.46
C ASP A 358 7.21 -16.18 -19.42
N ARG A 359 8.05 -16.12 -18.38
CA ARG A 359 9.19 -17.02 -18.16
C ARG A 359 9.02 -17.95 -16.97
N ALA A 360 7.83 -18.00 -16.38
CA ALA A 360 7.48 -18.99 -15.37
C ALA A 360 7.55 -20.42 -15.93
N GLN A 361 7.57 -21.43 -15.05
CA GLN A 361 7.54 -22.85 -15.49
C GLN A 361 6.27 -23.16 -16.28
N ASP A 362 5.14 -22.55 -15.88
CA ASP A 362 3.85 -22.62 -16.57
C ASP A 362 3.20 -21.23 -16.55
N PRO A 363 3.52 -20.37 -17.54
CA PRO A 363 2.98 -19.01 -17.62
C PRO A 363 1.46 -18.97 -17.75
N ASP A 364 0.89 -19.92 -18.49
CA ASP A 364 -0.55 -19.99 -18.74
C ASP A 364 -1.31 -20.31 -17.45
N ALA A 365 -0.82 -21.26 -16.65
CA ALA A 365 -1.40 -21.54 -15.35
C ALA A 365 -1.23 -20.38 -14.36
N LEU A 366 -0.06 -19.74 -14.33
CA LEU A 366 0.18 -18.59 -13.46
C LEU A 366 -0.79 -17.43 -13.76
N VAL A 367 -0.98 -17.12 -15.04
CA VAL A 367 -1.91 -16.08 -15.48
C VAL A 367 -3.36 -16.50 -15.24
N ARG A 368 -3.76 -17.71 -15.63
CA ARG A 368 -5.16 -18.14 -15.52
C ARG A 368 -5.63 -18.27 -14.06
N ASP A 369 -4.80 -18.88 -13.21
CA ASP A 369 -5.23 -19.33 -11.88
C ASP A 369 -4.90 -18.34 -10.76
N LEU A 370 -3.93 -17.43 -10.95
CA LEU A 370 -3.54 -16.41 -9.98
C LEU A 370 -3.62 -14.99 -10.54
N LEU A 371 -2.72 -14.62 -11.45
CA LEU A 371 -2.48 -13.21 -11.80
C LEU A 371 -3.66 -12.60 -12.57
N GLY A 372 -4.31 -13.35 -13.46
CA GLY A 372 -5.50 -12.91 -14.19
C GLY A 372 -6.73 -12.74 -13.29
N GLN A 373 -6.84 -13.54 -12.23
CA GLN A 373 -7.90 -13.38 -11.21
C GLN A 373 -7.72 -12.08 -10.43
N LEU A 374 -6.48 -11.77 -10.06
CA LEU A 374 -6.12 -10.50 -9.44
C LEU A 374 -6.36 -9.35 -10.43
N ALA A 375 -5.84 -9.48 -11.65
CA ALA A 375 -5.83 -8.41 -12.63
C ALA A 375 -7.24 -7.96 -13.03
N GLY A 376 -8.16 -8.91 -13.25
CA GLY A 376 -9.54 -8.61 -13.62
C GLY A 376 -10.36 -7.92 -12.52
N ARG A 377 -9.85 -7.84 -11.28
CA ARG A 377 -10.53 -7.23 -10.13
C ARG A 377 -9.69 -6.19 -9.40
N ALA A 378 -8.46 -5.94 -9.85
CA ALA A 378 -7.48 -5.14 -9.15
C ALA A 378 -8.04 -3.76 -8.79
N ARG A 379 -8.51 -3.02 -9.80
CA ARG A 379 -9.15 -1.71 -9.64
C ARG A 379 -10.32 -1.73 -8.66
N SER A 380 -11.27 -2.66 -8.84
CA SER A 380 -12.48 -2.75 -7.98
C SER A 380 -12.17 -3.09 -6.53
N ARG A 381 -11.00 -3.68 -6.26
CA ARG A 381 -10.53 -4.07 -4.92
C ARG A 381 -9.43 -3.16 -4.39
N GLY A 382 -9.06 -2.11 -5.12
CA GLY A 382 -7.98 -1.20 -4.73
C GLY A 382 -6.57 -1.79 -4.82
N ILE A 383 -6.41 -2.96 -5.44
CA ILE A 383 -5.08 -3.59 -5.63
C ILE A 383 -4.33 -2.84 -6.72
N ARG A 384 -3.03 -2.67 -6.50
CA ARG A 384 -2.07 -2.18 -7.49
C ARG A 384 -1.24 -3.37 -7.94
N LEU A 385 -1.36 -3.78 -9.20
CA LEU A 385 -0.67 -4.95 -9.73
C LEU A 385 0.21 -4.53 -10.91
N VAL A 386 1.51 -4.79 -10.82
CA VAL A 386 2.49 -4.56 -11.88
C VAL A 386 2.97 -5.91 -12.39
N LEU A 387 2.75 -6.18 -13.67
CA LEU A 387 3.13 -7.43 -14.32
C LEU A 387 4.20 -7.15 -15.38
N GLY A 388 5.42 -7.62 -15.13
CA GLY A 388 6.55 -7.51 -16.05
C GLY A 388 6.59 -8.70 -17.00
N PHE A 389 6.65 -8.40 -18.31
CA PHE A 389 6.81 -9.37 -19.39
C PHE A 389 8.10 -9.08 -20.15
N GLU A 390 8.82 -10.13 -20.56
CA GLU A 390 9.95 -9.98 -21.49
C GLU A 390 9.46 -9.90 -22.95
N GLY A 391 8.44 -10.70 -23.28
CA GLY A 391 7.72 -10.66 -24.55
C GLY A 391 6.38 -9.92 -24.46
N THR A 392 5.48 -10.24 -25.39
CA THR A 392 4.13 -9.65 -25.43
C THR A 392 3.23 -10.27 -24.34
N PRO A 393 2.49 -9.47 -23.56
CA PRO A 393 1.52 -10.00 -22.62
C PRO A 393 0.46 -10.89 -23.30
N PRO A 394 -0.07 -11.93 -22.64
CA PRO A 394 -1.09 -12.81 -23.21
C PRO A 394 -2.36 -12.07 -23.65
N ASP A 395 -2.91 -12.50 -24.78
CA ASP A 395 -4.19 -11.97 -25.28
C ASP A 395 -5.31 -12.18 -24.26
N GLY A 396 -6.10 -11.13 -24.02
CA GLY A 396 -7.21 -11.18 -23.07
C GLY A 396 -6.84 -10.99 -21.60
N LEU A 397 -5.54 -10.82 -21.26
CA LEU A 397 -5.14 -10.40 -19.91
C LEU A 397 -5.71 -9.01 -19.61
N ALA A 398 -6.60 -8.93 -18.62
CA ALA A 398 -7.18 -7.69 -18.17
C ALA A 398 -6.07 -6.74 -17.66
N HIS A 399 -6.03 -5.53 -18.20
CA HIS A 399 -5.11 -4.49 -17.75
C HIS A 399 -5.75 -3.12 -17.89
N ASP A 400 -5.33 -2.23 -17.00
CA ASP A 400 -5.79 -0.84 -16.95
C ASP A 400 -4.78 0.10 -17.61
N VAL A 401 -3.51 -0.28 -17.61
CA VAL A 401 -2.40 0.45 -18.25
C VAL A 401 -1.49 -0.57 -18.94
N SER A 402 -1.00 -0.22 -20.13
CA SER A 402 0.05 -0.97 -20.81
C SER A 402 1.24 -0.06 -21.09
N LEU A 403 2.35 -0.29 -20.40
CA LEU A 403 3.63 0.37 -20.61
C LEU A 403 4.49 -0.50 -21.55
N ASP A 404 3.98 -0.70 -22.75
CA ASP A 404 4.67 -1.37 -23.84
C ASP A 404 5.75 -0.43 -24.44
N PRO A 405 7.03 -0.86 -24.45
CA PRO A 405 8.13 -0.05 -24.95
C PRO A 405 8.14 0.10 -26.47
N GLU A 406 7.34 -0.67 -27.22
CA GLU A 406 7.40 -0.68 -28.69
C GLU A 406 7.06 0.71 -29.30
N PRO A 407 7.88 1.20 -30.26
CA PRO A 407 7.62 2.44 -30.98
C PRO A 407 6.28 2.46 -31.70
N MET A 408 5.63 3.63 -31.68
CA MET A 408 4.38 3.81 -32.39
C MET A 408 4.64 4.14 -33.85
N ARG A 409 4.04 3.36 -34.76
CA ARG A 409 4.09 3.63 -36.20
C ARG A 409 2.95 4.56 -36.59
N GLY A 410 3.28 5.69 -37.20
CA GLY A 410 2.33 6.65 -37.74
C GLY A 410 2.71 7.13 -39.14
N PRO A 411 1.79 7.81 -39.84
CA PRO A 411 2.11 8.44 -41.11
C PRO A 411 3.15 9.56 -40.88
N ALA A 412 4.14 9.66 -41.76
CA ALA A 412 5.14 10.75 -41.75
C ALA A 412 4.57 12.11 -42.23
N VAL A 413 3.25 12.20 -42.37
CA VAL A 413 2.56 13.34 -42.99
C VAL A 413 1.87 14.12 -41.89
N GLY A 414 2.55 15.14 -41.35
CA GLY A 414 1.96 16.06 -40.39
C GLY A 414 3.00 16.90 -39.65
N ALA A 415 2.74 18.21 -39.55
CA ALA A 415 3.54 19.16 -38.76
C ALA A 415 3.15 19.14 -37.27
N VAL A 416 2.96 17.95 -36.69
CA VAL A 416 2.66 17.83 -35.25
C VAL A 416 3.96 18.07 -34.48
N THR A 417 4.00 19.22 -33.78
CA THR A 417 5.12 19.55 -32.90
C THR A 417 5.05 18.74 -31.60
N ALA A 418 6.19 18.60 -30.93
CA ALA A 418 6.24 17.97 -29.61
C ALA A 418 5.31 18.66 -28.59
N ALA A 419 5.22 20.00 -28.64
CA ALA A 419 4.32 20.77 -27.78
C ALA A 419 2.83 20.45 -28.03
N ASN A 420 2.43 20.27 -29.30
CA ASN A 420 1.07 19.88 -29.65
C ASN A 420 0.74 18.48 -29.13
N ALA A 421 1.65 17.51 -29.31
CA ALA A 421 1.49 16.17 -28.77
C ALA A 421 1.40 16.18 -27.23
N GLN A 422 2.29 16.92 -26.57
CA GLN A 422 2.31 17.08 -25.11
C GLN A 422 1.00 17.67 -24.57
N GLY A 423 0.49 18.73 -25.20
CA GLY A 423 -0.77 19.36 -24.81
C GLY A 423 -1.96 18.40 -24.89
N VAL A 424 -2.08 17.63 -25.98
CA VAL A 424 -3.19 16.67 -26.13
C VAL A 424 -3.07 15.49 -25.18
N VAL A 425 -1.85 14.98 -24.93
CA VAL A 425 -1.61 13.91 -23.93
C VAL A 425 -1.93 14.40 -22.51
N GLY A 426 -1.61 15.67 -22.18
CA GLY A 426 -1.98 16.29 -20.91
C GLY A 426 -3.49 16.39 -20.71
N LEU A 427 -4.22 16.84 -21.74
CA LEU A 427 -5.69 16.87 -21.71
C LEU A 427 -6.30 15.47 -21.56
N LEU A 428 -5.78 14.49 -22.30
CA LEU A 428 -6.20 13.09 -22.16
C LEU A 428 -6.01 12.59 -20.72
N ALA A 429 -4.85 12.87 -20.10
CA ALA A 429 -4.59 12.46 -18.72
C ALA A 429 -5.64 13.01 -17.75
N ALA A 430 -5.98 14.30 -17.85
CA ALA A 430 -7.00 14.92 -17.02
C ALA A 430 -8.41 14.32 -17.27
N GLU A 431 -8.75 14.01 -18.53
CA GLU A 431 -10.00 13.35 -18.88
C GLU A 431 -10.06 11.91 -18.33
N GLU A 432 -8.95 11.16 -18.38
CA GLU A 432 -8.83 9.81 -17.79
C GLU A 432 -8.92 9.82 -16.26
N ASP A 433 -8.42 10.87 -15.59
CA ASP A 433 -8.57 11.08 -14.15
C ASP A 433 -10.02 11.40 -13.77
N ALA A 434 -10.67 12.29 -14.51
CA ALA A 434 -12.09 12.60 -14.31
C ALA A 434 -12.98 11.38 -14.54
N ALA A 435 -12.71 10.59 -15.59
CA ALA A 435 -13.45 9.36 -15.88
C ALA A 435 -13.23 8.28 -14.81
N ALA A 436 -12.00 8.17 -14.26
CA ALA A 436 -11.73 7.25 -13.16
C ALA A 436 -12.46 7.64 -11.86
N ALA A 437 -12.55 8.94 -11.56
CA ALA A 437 -13.34 9.44 -10.43
C ALA A 437 -14.84 9.14 -10.62
N LEU A 438 -15.36 9.32 -11.83
CA LEU A 438 -16.74 8.98 -12.16
C LEU A 438 -17.03 7.48 -12.03
N GLU A 439 -16.09 6.62 -12.47
CA GLU A 439 -16.18 5.16 -12.29
C GLU A 439 -16.17 4.77 -10.81
N GLN A 440 -15.35 5.42 -9.97
CA GLN A 440 -15.36 5.16 -8.53
C GLN A 440 -16.70 5.50 -7.88
N GLU A 441 -17.36 6.57 -8.35
CA GLU A 441 -18.65 6.99 -7.83
C GLU A 441 -19.81 6.09 -8.31
N TRP A 442 -19.83 5.77 -9.62
CA TRP A 442 -21.00 5.17 -10.29
C TRP A 442 -20.77 3.76 -10.85
N GLY A 443 -19.52 3.34 -11.05
CA GLY A 443 -19.15 2.14 -11.82
C GLY A 443 -19.70 0.83 -11.30
N VAL A 444 -19.94 0.70 -9.98
CA VAL A 444 -20.56 -0.51 -9.40
C VAL A 444 -22.06 -0.35 -9.12
N ARG A 445 -22.60 0.87 -9.28
CA ARG A 445 -23.98 1.18 -8.88
C ARG A 445 -25.00 0.66 -9.87
N PHE A 446 -24.67 0.61 -11.16
CA PHE A 446 -25.60 0.22 -12.21
C PHE A 446 -25.41 -1.24 -12.64
N PHE A 447 -26.50 -1.86 -13.09
CA PHE A 447 -26.43 -3.13 -13.79
C PHE A 447 -25.87 -2.92 -15.21
N ALA A 448 -24.92 -3.75 -15.61
CA ALA A 448 -24.23 -3.67 -16.92
C ALA A 448 -23.70 -2.26 -17.27
N PRO A 449 -22.88 -1.63 -16.40
CA PRO A 449 -22.33 -0.31 -16.64
C PRO A 449 -21.38 -0.32 -17.85
N PRO A 450 -21.23 0.82 -18.56
CA PRO A 450 -20.20 0.92 -19.59
C PRO A 450 -18.83 0.67 -18.96
N ARG A 451 -17.92 0.03 -19.70
CA ARG A 451 -16.58 -0.26 -19.19
C ARG A 451 -15.67 0.95 -19.39
N LEU A 452 -15.00 1.37 -18.32
CA LEU A 452 -13.96 2.39 -18.40
C LEU A 452 -12.85 1.91 -19.37
N PRO A 453 -12.49 2.72 -20.39
CA PRO A 453 -11.38 2.39 -21.28
C PRO A 453 -10.04 2.29 -20.51
N PRO A 454 -9.11 1.43 -20.94
CA PRO A 454 -7.74 1.46 -20.44
C PRO A 454 -7.09 2.83 -20.64
N ARG A 455 -6.22 3.22 -19.71
CA ARG A 455 -5.50 4.49 -19.79
C ARG A 455 -4.41 4.42 -20.85
N ALA A 456 -4.50 5.31 -21.82
CA ALA A 456 -3.51 5.46 -22.87
C ALA A 456 -2.46 6.53 -22.52
N ALA A 457 -2.81 7.54 -21.71
CA ALA A 457 -1.90 8.65 -21.39
C ALA A 457 -0.54 8.20 -20.84
N PRO A 458 -0.43 7.22 -19.90
CA PRO A 458 0.87 6.78 -19.38
C PRO A 458 1.82 6.30 -20.49
N ARG A 459 1.35 5.41 -21.37
CA ARG A 459 2.17 4.93 -22.51
C ARG A 459 2.58 6.07 -23.43
N LEU A 460 1.64 6.97 -23.72
CA LEU A 460 1.89 8.09 -24.63
C LEU A 460 2.93 9.07 -24.07
N ARG A 461 2.97 9.29 -22.75
CA ARG A 461 4.02 10.08 -22.10
C ARG A 461 5.40 9.41 -22.21
N VAL A 462 5.47 8.08 -21.99
CA VAL A 462 6.73 7.34 -22.23
C VAL A 462 7.21 7.55 -23.65
N ARG A 463 6.34 7.32 -24.64
CA ARG A 463 6.72 7.45 -26.06
C ARG A 463 7.09 8.88 -26.43
N LEU A 464 6.38 9.88 -25.90
CA LEU A 464 6.70 11.30 -26.10
C LEU A 464 8.10 11.66 -25.54
N ALA A 465 8.47 11.12 -24.37
CA ALA A 465 9.78 11.37 -23.77
C ALA A 465 10.93 10.75 -24.58
N VAL A 466 10.69 9.65 -25.28
CA VAL A 466 11.71 8.93 -26.06
C VAL A 466 11.76 9.39 -27.52
N ALA A 467 10.66 9.91 -28.07
CA ALA A 467 10.58 10.41 -29.44
C ALA A 467 11.51 11.63 -29.63
N ARG A 468 12.75 11.39 -30.09
CA ARG A 468 13.77 12.43 -30.27
C ARG A 468 13.44 13.33 -31.47
N GLY A 469 13.72 14.63 -31.30
CA GLY A 469 13.30 15.73 -32.18
C GLY A 469 14.12 15.89 -33.45
N THR A 470 13.80 15.08 -34.47
CA THR A 470 13.94 15.54 -35.86
C THR A 470 12.54 15.74 -36.40
N GLU A 471 12.13 16.99 -36.56
CA GLU A 471 10.88 17.31 -37.23
C GLU A 471 11.07 17.12 -38.74
N PRO A 472 10.13 16.45 -39.43
CA PRO A 472 8.90 15.82 -38.94
C PRO A 472 9.11 14.43 -38.33
N SER A 473 8.51 14.18 -37.16
CA SER A 473 8.56 12.87 -36.48
C SER A 473 7.24 12.08 -36.67
N PRO A 474 7.24 10.95 -37.41
CA PRO A 474 6.05 10.11 -37.59
C PRO A 474 5.51 9.55 -36.27
N GLU A 475 6.38 9.39 -35.27
CA GLU A 475 5.99 8.93 -33.95
C GLU A 475 5.22 10.00 -33.16
N LEU A 476 5.60 11.29 -33.27
CA LEU A 476 4.84 12.37 -32.64
C LEU A 476 3.42 12.48 -33.20
N THR A 477 3.27 12.32 -34.52
CA THR A 477 1.95 12.24 -35.17
C THR A 477 1.15 11.04 -34.65
N ALA A 478 1.78 9.85 -34.56
CA ALA A 478 1.12 8.66 -34.01
C ALA A 478 0.65 8.85 -32.55
N VAL A 479 1.49 9.46 -31.72
CA VAL A 479 1.17 9.78 -30.32
C VAL A 479 -0.01 10.73 -30.24
N HIS A 480 -0.02 11.79 -31.05
CA HIS A 480 -1.11 12.76 -31.11
C HIS A 480 -2.43 12.10 -31.55
N ASP A 481 -2.43 11.38 -32.68
CA ASP A 481 -3.63 10.74 -33.21
C ASP A 481 -4.20 9.70 -32.23
N ARG A 482 -3.32 8.94 -31.58
CA ARG A 482 -3.72 7.97 -30.56
C ARG A 482 -4.30 8.65 -29.33
N ALA A 483 -3.75 9.80 -28.92
CA ALA A 483 -4.31 10.60 -27.85
C ALA A 483 -5.72 11.10 -28.20
N VAL A 484 -5.92 11.65 -29.40
CA VAL A 484 -7.24 12.11 -29.88
C VAL A 484 -8.26 10.97 -29.89
N ALA A 485 -7.88 9.79 -30.41
CA ALA A 485 -8.75 8.63 -30.42
C ALA A 485 -9.11 8.15 -29.00
N ALA A 486 -8.14 8.14 -28.09
CA ALA A 486 -8.37 7.77 -26.68
C ALA A 486 -9.32 8.76 -25.99
N ARG A 487 -9.14 10.07 -26.22
CA ARG A 487 -10.04 11.11 -25.70
C ARG A 487 -11.49 10.90 -26.15
N ALA A 488 -11.68 10.57 -27.43
CA ALA A 488 -13.01 10.28 -27.96
C ALA A 488 -13.66 9.05 -27.30
N ALA A 489 -12.86 8.04 -26.94
CA ALA A 489 -13.34 6.87 -26.19
C ALA A 489 -13.70 7.22 -24.74
N VAL A 490 -12.85 7.98 -24.05
CA VAL A 490 -13.09 8.46 -22.67
C VAL A 490 -14.34 9.35 -22.61
N ALA A 491 -14.49 10.30 -23.55
CA ALA A 491 -15.66 11.16 -23.63
C ALA A 491 -16.97 10.40 -23.92
N ARG A 492 -16.91 9.27 -24.63
CA ARG A 492 -18.07 8.40 -24.84
C ARG A 492 -18.49 7.73 -23.52
N TYR A 493 -17.52 7.16 -22.81
CA TYR A 493 -17.75 6.56 -21.49
C TYR A 493 -18.33 7.58 -20.50
N ASP A 494 -17.74 8.78 -20.40
CA ASP A 494 -18.22 9.85 -19.51
C ASP A 494 -19.69 10.22 -19.80
N ARG A 495 -20.05 10.43 -21.07
CA ARG A 495 -21.43 10.71 -21.48
C ARG A 495 -22.39 9.57 -21.12
N GLU A 496 -22.00 8.32 -21.33
CA GLU A 496 -22.83 7.17 -21.02
C GLU A 496 -23.10 7.04 -19.52
N VAL A 497 -22.07 7.17 -18.67
CA VAL A 497 -22.23 7.10 -17.22
C VAL A 497 -23.05 8.28 -16.69
N ARG A 498 -22.78 9.51 -17.15
CA ARG A 498 -23.58 10.68 -16.75
C ARG A 498 -25.05 10.55 -17.15
N ARG A 499 -25.34 9.91 -18.29
CA ARG A 499 -26.71 9.61 -18.69
C ARG A 499 -27.39 8.62 -17.74
N LEU A 500 -26.68 7.59 -17.28
CA LEU A 500 -27.22 6.64 -16.28
C LEU A 500 -27.44 7.32 -14.92
N ALA A 501 -26.48 8.13 -14.47
CA ALA A 501 -26.59 8.91 -13.24
C ALA A 501 -27.76 9.90 -13.29
N GLY A 502 -27.91 10.65 -14.39
CA GLY A 502 -29.04 11.56 -14.60
C GLY A 502 -30.39 10.82 -14.60
N ALA A 503 -30.49 9.68 -15.30
CA ALA A 503 -31.71 8.88 -15.30
C ALA A 503 -32.06 8.31 -13.91
N HIS A 504 -31.06 7.96 -13.10
CA HIS A 504 -31.27 7.55 -11.70
C HIS A 504 -31.80 8.70 -10.85
N GLN A 505 -31.20 9.88 -10.99
CA GLN A 505 -31.63 11.08 -10.29
C GLN A 505 -33.05 11.48 -10.67
N ASP A 506 -33.37 11.51 -11.97
CA ASP A 506 -34.70 11.84 -12.47
C ASP A 506 -35.78 10.88 -11.95
N LEU A 507 -35.51 9.57 -11.95
CA LEU A 507 -36.42 8.56 -11.40
C LEU A 507 -36.61 8.70 -9.89
N SER A 508 -35.54 8.98 -9.16
CA SER A 508 -35.58 9.20 -7.70
C SER A 508 -36.38 10.45 -7.36
N SER A 509 -36.16 11.57 -8.06
CA SER A 509 -36.93 12.80 -7.91
C SER A 509 -38.40 12.62 -8.30
N THR A 510 -38.68 11.87 -9.37
CA THR A 510 -40.06 11.56 -9.81
C THR A 510 -40.80 10.74 -8.77
N LEU A 511 -40.15 9.71 -8.22
CA LEU A 511 -40.72 8.87 -7.17
C LEU A 511 -41.05 9.70 -5.92
N GLU A 512 -40.10 10.51 -5.45
CA GLU A 512 -40.30 11.34 -4.27
C GLU A 512 -41.38 12.40 -4.47
N LEU A 513 -41.41 13.06 -5.63
CA LEU A 513 -42.46 14.01 -5.98
C LEU A 513 -43.84 13.36 -5.91
N HIS A 514 -44.01 12.16 -6.48
CA HIS A 514 -45.29 11.47 -6.46
C HIS A 514 -45.63 10.89 -5.10
N ARG A 515 -44.64 10.55 -4.27
CA ARG A 515 -44.82 10.20 -2.85
C ARG A 515 -45.41 11.36 -2.06
N LEU A 516 -44.84 12.55 -2.22
CA LEU A 516 -45.35 13.76 -1.58
C LEU A 516 -46.75 14.15 -2.09
N ARG A 517 -47.01 13.98 -3.41
CA ARG A 517 -48.35 14.18 -3.98
C ARG A 517 -49.35 13.18 -3.38
N ALA A 518 -49.02 11.90 -3.36
CA ALA A 518 -49.89 10.86 -2.80
C ALA A 518 -50.24 11.13 -1.33
N ALA A 519 -49.24 11.44 -0.49
CA ALA A 519 -49.45 11.76 0.92
C ALA A 519 -50.38 12.97 1.12
N ARG A 520 -50.29 13.98 0.25
CA ARG A 520 -51.16 15.17 0.28
C ARG A 520 -52.63 14.86 -0.02
N TYR A 521 -52.91 13.94 -0.94
CA TYR A 521 -54.29 13.61 -1.36
C TYR A 521 -54.92 12.48 -0.52
N PHE A 522 -54.12 11.46 -0.15
CA PHE A 522 -54.63 10.21 0.43
C PHE A 522 -54.13 9.94 1.86
N GLY A 523 -53.22 10.77 2.40
CA GLY A 523 -52.56 10.53 3.69
C GLY A 523 -51.45 9.45 3.62
N ASP A 524 -50.79 9.21 4.75
CA ASP A 524 -49.62 8.31 4.83
C ASP A 524 -49.98 6.81 4.92
N GLU A 525 -51.25 6.46 5.11
CA GLU A 525 -51.71 5.09 5.37
C GLU A 525 -52.30 4.35 4.14
N ASP A 526 -52.17 4.89 2.92
CA ASP A 526 -52.66 4.20 1.71
C ASP A 526 -51.82 2.96 1.38
N ARG A 527 -52.32 1.82 1.85
CA ARG A 527 -51.65 0.52 1.74
C ARG A 527 -51.35 0.12 0.30
N ARG A 528 -52.24 0.43 -0.65
CA ARG A 528 -52.07 0.02 -2.04
C ARG A 528 -51.07 0.92 -2.79
N LEU A 529 -50.98 2.20 -2.44
CA LEU A 529 -49.89 3.06 -2.92
C LEU A 529 -48.55 2.68 -2.27
N ALA A 530 -48.54 2.31 -0.98
CA ALA A 530 -47.36 1.81 -0.30
C ALA A 530 -46.82 0.51 -0.94
N ASP A 531 -47.71 -0.42 -1.31
CA ASP A 531 -47.36 -1.69 -1.98
C ASP A 531 -46.70 -1.48 -3.35
N LEU A 532 -46.95 -0.35 -4.02
CA LEU A 532 -46.31 0.02 -5.30
C LEU A 532 -45.06 0.88 -5.11
N HIS A 533 -45.06 1.77 -4.12
CA HIS A 533 -43.92 2.62 -3.80
C HIS A 533 -42.73 1.81 -3.30
N ALA A 534 -42.95 0.84 -2.39
CA ALA A 534 -41.86 0.08 -1.78
C ALA A 534 -41.02 -0.70 -2.81
N PRO A 535 -41.59 -1.43 -3.80
CA PRO A 535 -40.82 -2.01 -4.90
C PRO A 535 -40.07 -0.99 -5.75
N ALA A 536 -40.65 0.19 -6.02
CA ALA A 536 -40.01 1.24 -6.80
C ALA A 536 -38.79 1.83 -6.07
N ALA A 537 -38.93 2.15 -4.78
CA ALA A 537 -37.85 2.61 -3.93
C ALA A 537 -36.73 1.56 -3.82
N ARG A 538 -37.08 0.29 -3.58
CA ARG A 538 -36.11 -0.81 -3.55
C ARG A 538 -35.34 -0.94 -4.87
N ALA A 539 -36.01 -0.80 -6.01
CA ALA A 539 -35.37 -0.90 -7.32
C ALA A 539 -34.34 0.22 -7.59
N LEU A 540 -34.49 1.40 -6.97
CA LEU A 540 -33.55 2.52 -7.07
C LEU A 540 -32.41 2.49 -6.03
N GLN A 541 -32.55 1.70 -4.97
CA GLN A 541 -31.59 1.60 -3.86
C GLN A 541 -30.74 0.33 -3.90
N THR A 542 -31.25 -0.76 -4.48
CA THR A 542 -30.56 -2.05 -4.49
C THR A 542 -29.49 -2.07 -5.58
N VAL A 543 -28.21 -2.12 -5.17
CA VAL A 543 -27.07 -2.21 -6.08
C VAL A 543 -26.82 -3.68 -6.46
N PRO A 544 -26.59 -4.02 -7.74
CA PRO A 544 -26.63 -3.13 -8.91
C PRO A 544 -28.05 -2.71 -9.33
N ILE A 545 -28.21 -1.42 -9.63
CA ILE A 545 -29.46 -0.77 -10.03
C ILE A 545 -29.74 -1.08 -11.50
N ASP A 546 -30.82 -1.82 -11.75
CA ASP A 546 -31.39 -1.96 -13.10
C ASP A 546 -32.35 -0.79 -13.36
N LEU A 547 -31.86 0.23 -14.08
CA LEU A 547 -32.65 1.41 -14.44
C LEU A 547 -33.88 1.08 -15.30
N THR A 548 -33.85 -0.03 -16.04
CA THR A 548 -35.01 -0.45 -16.84
C THR A 548 -36.09 -1.01 -15.93
N ALA A 549 -35.73 -1.86 -14.96
CA ALA A 549 -36.66 -2.34 -13.95
C ALA A 549 -37.17 -1.21 -13.06
N ALA A 550 -36.29 -0.31 -12.60
CA ALA A 550 -36.65 0.84 -11.79
C ALA A 550 -37.64 1.75 -12.52
N ARG A 551 -37.40 2.07 -13.80
CA ARG A 551 -38.33 2.88 -14.61
C ARG A 551 -39.72 2.27 -14.70
N ARG A 552 -39.82 0.94 -14.86
CA ARG A 552 -41.13 0.25 -14.88
C ARG A 552 -41.86 0.34 -13.53
N SER A 553 -41.15 0.13 -12.42
CA SER A 553 -41.75 0.19 -11.08
C SER A 553 -42.18 1.61 -10.70
N VAL A 554 -41.34 2.62 -10.97
CA VAL A 554 -41.68 4.03 -10.75
C VAL A 554 -42.87 4.43 -11.63
N GLY A 555 -42.89 4.03 -12.91
CA GLY A 555 -44.01 4.30 -13.82
C GLY A 555 -45.34 3.75 -13.27
N ARG A 556 -45.39 2.49 -12.84
CA ARG A 556 -46.61 1.90 -12.25
C ARG A 556 -47.11 2.66 -11.01
N TYR A 557 -46.20 3.12 -10.16
CA TYR A 557 -46.56 3.92 -8.99
C TYR A 557 -47.13 5.29 -9.41
N VAL A 558 -46.45 5.98 -10.31
CA VAL A 558 -46.87 7.28 -10.85
C VAL A 558 -48.24 7.18 -11.53
N ASP A 559 -48.45 6.16 -12.37
CA ASP A 559 -49.71 5.93 -13.08
C ASP A 559 -50.86 5.68 -12.10
N GLU A 560 -50.64 4.89 -11.04
CA GLU A 560 -51.68 4.65 -10.02
C GLU A 560 -51.98 5.91 -9.19
N VAL A 561 -50.97 6.70 -8.83
CA VAL A 561 -51.17 7.98 -8.13
C VAL A 561 -51.99 8.93 -9.00
N ASN A 562 -51.63 9.11 -10.27
CA ASN A 562 -52.35 10.00 -11.17
C ASN A 562 -53.77 9.50 -11.41
N ARG A 563 -53.96 8.20 -11.69
CA ARG A 563 -55.29 7.58 -11.88
C ARG A 563 -56.20 7.83 -10.68
N ARG A 564 -55.70 7.67 -9.45
CA ARG A 564 -56.52 7.91 -8.25
C ARG A 564 -56.86 9.37 -8.04
N ILE A 565 -55.90 10.27 -8.29
CA ILE A 565 -56.17 11.72 -8.18
C ILE A 565 -57.25 12.14 -9.20
N GLU A 566 -57.27 11.51 -10.38
CA GLU A 566 -58.30 11.73 -11.40
C GLU A 566 -59.66 11.13 -11.01
N GLU A 567 -59.67 10.01 -10.27
CA GLU A 567 -60.89 9.32 -9.82
C GLU A 567 -61.49 9.88 -8.52
N GLY A 568 -60.70 10.56 -7.67
CA GLY A 568 -61.13 11.20 -6.42
C GLY A 568 -60.29 10.79 -5.22
#